data_AF-A0A2N1VCL4-F1
#
_entry.id   AF-A0A2N1VCL4-F1
#
_cell.length_a   1.000
_cell.length_b   1.000
_cell.length_c   1.000
_cell.angle_alpha   90.00
_cell.angle_beta   90.00
_cell.angle_gamma   90.00
#
_symmetry.space_group_name_H-M   'P 1'
#
loop_
_entity.id
_entity.type
_entity.pdbx_description
1 polymer ?
#
loop_
_entity_poly.entity_id
_entity_poly.type
_entity_poly.pdbx_seq_one_letter_code
_entity_poly.pdbx_strand_id
1 'polypeptide(L)'
;MRSQSLATRIFNKSLDYIEKVGNKLPHPATLFGLLALIVVFVSWLGDFLSWQAVHPADGSKISVNSLVNGDGLRWMYTNITHNFVNFPPLGYVLAVMIGIGVAEGSGLFSSMIRALVLNAPKKLITGTIVFAGIISHLASEAGYVILIPLGAIIFH
;
A
#
# COMPACT_ATOMS: atom_id res chain seq x y z
N MET A 1 39.96 20.30 0.48
CA MET A 1 38.86 19.57 1.14
C MET A 1 37.91 20.59 1.73
N ARG A 2 36.71 20.78 1.17
CA ARG A 2 35.75 21.79 1.63
C ARG A 2 35.20 21.39 3.01
N SER A 3 35.46 22.21 4.02
CA SER A 3 34.79 22.14 5.33
C SER A 3 33.29 22.24 5.12
N GLN A 4 32.56 21.11 5.22
CA GLN A 4 31.11 21.11 5.17
C GLN A 4 30.55 21.83 6.41
N SER A 5 29.52 22.65 6.22
CA SER A 5 28.86 23.32 7.35
C SER A 5 28.24 22.26 8.29
N LEU A 6 28.15 22.58 9.58
CA LEU A 6 27.54 21.71 10.59
C LEU A 6 26.11 21.27 10.18
N ALA A 7 25.36 22.17 9.55
CA ALA A 7 24.01 21.92 9.05
C ALA A 7 23.97 20.85 7.95
N THR A 8 24.87 20.89 6.96
CA THR A 8 24.97 19.87 5.90
C THR A 8 25.30 18.50 6.47
N ARG A 9 26.15 18.44 7.50
CA ARG A 9 26.51 17.18 8.16
C ARG A 9 25.35 16.57 8.95
N ILE A 10 24.54 17.40 9.62
CA ILE A 10 23.34 16.95 10.34
C ILE A 10 22.28 16.48 9.33
N PHE A 11 22.08 17.23 8.25
CA PHE A 11 21.15 16.85 7.17
C PHE A 11 21.52 15.51 6.54
N ASN A 12 22.78 15.31 6.15
CA ASN A 12 23.23 14.04 5.57
C ASN A 12 23.06 12.86 6.54
N LYS A 13 23.38 13.05 7.83
CA LYS A 13 23.13 12.01 8.85
C LYS A 13 21.64 11.67 8.99
N SER A 14 20.74 12.64 8.81
CA SER A 14 19.30 12.39 8.84
C SER A 14 18.86 11.54 7.64
N LEU A 15 19.42 11.79 6.45
CA LEU A 15 19.18 10.99 5.26
C LEU A 15 19.73 9.56 5.42
N ASP A 16 20.96 9.42 5.94
CA ASP A 16 21.57 8.11 6.24
C ASP A 16 20.72 7.29 7.21
N TYR A 17 20.07 7.95 8.18
CA TYR A 17 19.18 7.29 9.13
C TYR A 17 17.89 6.83 8.45
N ILE A 18 17.26 7.68 7.64
CA ILE A 18 16.04 7.35 6.88
C ILE A 18 16.31 6.16 5.93
N GLU A 19 17.43 6.18 5.21
CA GLU A 19 17.83 5.10 4.31
C GLU A 19 17.98 3.77 5.07
N LYS A 20 18.70 3.78 6.21
CA LYS A 20 18.90 2.58 7.03
C LYS A 20 17.59 2.02 7.57
N VAL A 21 16.67 2.89 8.00
CA VAL A 21 15.35 2.46 8.50
C VAL A 21 14.50 1.91 7.37
N GLY A 22 14.46 2.59 6.21
CA GLY A 22 13.71 2.16 5.04
C GLY A 22 14.18 0.80 4.52
N ASN A 23 15.48 0.58 4.43
CA ASN A 23 16.07 -0.67 3.94
C ASN A 23 15.94 -1.85 4.92
N LYS A 24 15.57 -1.60 6.17
CA LYS A 24 15.44 -2.66 7.19
C LYS A 24 14.10 -3.37 7.14
N LEU A 25 13.08 -2.77 6.52
CA LEU A 25 11.75 -3.37 6.43
C LEU A 25 11.75 -4.47 5.37
N PRO A 26 11.39 -5.72 5.73
CA PRO A 26 11.25 -6.78 4.74
C PRO A 26 10.09 -6.49 3.80
N HIS A 27 10.10 -7.11 2.62
CA HIS A 27 9.00 -7.00 1.66
C HIS A 27 7.66 -7.29 2.34
N PRO A 28 6.58 -6.52 2.06
CA PRO A 28 5.29 -6.67 2.75
C PRO A 28 4.77 -8.11 2.78
N ALA A 29 4.91 -8.86 1.68
CA ALA A 29 4.51 -10.27 1.63
C ALA A 29 5.26 -11.14 2.65
N THR A 30 6.57 -10.91 2.82
CA THR A 30 7.38 -11.60 3.83
C THR A 30 6.92 -11.24 5.23
N LEU A 31 6.61 -9.97 5.47
CA LEU A 31 6.10 -9.50 6.77
C LEU A 31 4.77 -10.19 7.13
N PHE A 32 3.79 -10.23 6.22
CA PHE A 32 2.53 -10.93 6.44
C PHE A 32 2.70 -12.44 6.61
N GLY A 33 3.60 -13.07 5.84
CA GLY A 33 3.93 -14.49 6.01
C GLY A 33 4.52 -14.78 7.40
N LEU A 34 5.41 -13.91 7.89
CA LEU A 34 6.01 -14.04 9.21
C LEU A 34 4.97 -13.82 10.32
N LEU A 35 4.08 -12.84 10.17
CA LEU A 35 2.95 -12.64 11.08
C LEU A 35 2.02 -13.86 11.12
N ALA A 36 1.69 -14.46 9.97
CA ALA A 36 0.87 -15.66 9.92
C ALA A 36 1.51 -16.83 10.68
N LEU A 37 2.83 -17.03 10.53
CA LEU A 37 3.58 -18.04 11.29
C LEU A 37 3.58 -17.73 12.79
N ILE A 38 3.75 -16.47 13.18
CA ILE A 38 3.66 -16.03 14.57
C ILE A 38 2.28 -16.34 15.14
N VAL A 39 1.20 -16.08 14.40
CA VAL A 39 -0.18 -16.39 14.85
C VAL A 39 -0.35 -17.89 15.09
N VAL A 40 0.15 -18.74 14.20
CA VAL A 40 0.14 -20.20 14.39
C VAL A 40 0.87 -20.59 15.68
N PHE A 41 2.08 -20.07 15.89
CA PHE A 41 2.88 -20.35 17.08
C PHE A 41 2.22 -19.85 18.38
N VAL A 42 1.73 -18.61 18.39
CA VAL A 42 1.08 -18.00 19.56
C VAL A 42 -0.24 -18.69 19.87
N SER A 43 -1.01 -19.12 18.86
CA SER A 43 -2.24 -19.89 19.08
C SER A 43 -1.97 -21.22 19.78
N TRP A 44 -0.88 -21.90 19.41
CA TRP A 44 -0.46 -23.14 20.05
C TRP A 44 -0.02 -22.91 21.51
N LEU A 45 0.79 -21.88 21.75
CA LEU A 45 1.24 -21.55 23.11
C LEU A 45 0.08 -21.12 24.02
N GLY A 46 -0.86 -20.32 23.49
CA GLY A 46 -2.02 -19.84 24.24
C GLY A 46 -3.00 -20.96 24.60
N ASP A 47 -3.21 -21.92 23.71
CA ASP A 47 -4.01 -23.12 23.98
C ASP A 47 -3.32 -24.03 25.02
N PHE A 48 -2.00 -24.24 24.87
CA PHE A 48 -1.20 -25.02 25.83
C PHE A 48 -1.25 -24.44 27.26
N LEU A 49 -1.24 -23.11 27.39
CA LEU A 49 -1.36 -22.41 28.67
C LEU A 49 -2.82 -22.14 29.09
N SER A 50 -3.81 -22.61 28.31
CA SER A 50 -5.25 -22.45 28.55
C SER A 50 -5.67 -20.98 28.75
N TRP A 51 -5.15 -20.08 27.91
CA TRP A 51 -5.49 -18.65 27.95
C TRP A 51 -6.98 -18.42 27.70
N GLN A 52 -7.57 -17.60 28.57
CA GLN A 52 -8.98 -17.23 28.51
C GLN A 52 -9.16 -15.75 28.82
N ALA A 53 -10.16 -15.15 28.19
CA ALA A 53 -10.60 -13.78 28.44
C ALA A 53 -12.13 -13.72 28.55
N VAL A 54 -12.66 -12.73 29.25
CA VAL A 54 -14.10 -12.47 29.29
C VAL A 54 -14.43 -11.46 28.21
N HIS A 55 -15.40 -11.79 27.36
CA HIS A 55 -15.86 -10.93 26.30
C HIS A 55 -16.59 -9.70 26.90
N PRO A 56 -16.16 -8.46 26.58
CA PRO A 56 -16.65 -7.28 27.28
C PRO A 56 -18.11 -6.91 26.94
N ALA A 57 -18.66 -7.41 25.83
CA ALA A 57 -20.01 -7.05 25.41
C ALA A 57 -21.11 -7.96 25.98
N ASP A 58 -20.82 -9.24 26.21
CA ASP A 58 -21.83 -10.26 26.58
C ASP A 58 -21.42 -11.10 27.80
N GLY A 59 -20.22 -10.91 28.35
CA GLY A 59 -19.72 -11.63 29.51
C GLY A 59 -19.35 -13.09 29.24
N SER A 60 -19.37 -13.54 27.98
CA SER A 60 -19.00 -14.90 27.61
C SER A 60 -17.49 -15.15 27.81
N LYS A 61 -17.11 -16.40 28.06
CA LYS A 61 -15.68 -16.78 28.14
C LYS A 61 -15.15 -17.10 26.75
N ILE A 62 -14.09 -16.42 26.35
CA ILE A 62 -13.34 -16.67 25.11
C ILE A 62 -12.10 -17.49 25.46
N SER A 63 -11.95 -18.66 24.84
CA SER A 63 -10.73 -19.47 24.92
C SER A 63 -9.91 -19.35 23.64
N VAL A 64 -8.59 -19.44 23.77
CA VAL A 64 -7.71 -19.55 22.60
C VAL A 64 -7.85 -20.95 22.00
N ASN A 65 -7.98 -21.03 20.67
CA ASN A 65 -7.97 -22.30 19.94
C ASN A 65 -6.66 -22.41 19.15
N SER A 66 -5.92 -23.51 19.34
CA SER A 66 -4.69 -23.78 18.60
C SER A 66 -4.96 -24.07 17.13
N LEU A 67 -4.16 -23.47 16.24
CA LEU A 67 -4.17 -23.79 14.80
C LEU A 67 -3.34 -25.04 14.47
N VAL A 68 -2.55 -25.55 15.42
CA VAL A 68 -1.65 -26.70 15.21
C VAL A 68 -2.33 -28.04 15.54
N ASN A 69 -3.46 -28.02 16.25
CA ASN A 69 -4.24 -29.22 16.53
C ASN A 69 -4.99 -29.73 15.27
N GLY A 70 -5.57 -30.93 15.34
CA GLY A 70 -6.24 -31.55 14.18
C GLY A 70 -7.36 -30.69 13.59
N ASP A 71 -8.15 -30.03 14.44
CA ASP A 71 -9.24 -29.15 14.01
C ASP A 71 -8.72 -27.85 13.40
N GLY A 72 -7.66 -27.27 13.96
CA GLY A 72 -7.00 -26.06 13.49
C GLY A 72 -6.35 -26.25 12.12
N LEU A 73 -5.64 -27.36 11.90
CA LEU A 73 -5.07 -27.72 10.60
C LEU A 73 -6.18 -27.94 9.55
N ARG A 74 -7.25 -28.64 9.92
CA ARG A 74 -8.42 -28.82 9.07
C ARG A 74 -9.07 -27.48 8.73
N TRP A 75 -9.21 -26.60 9.71
CA TRP A 75 -9.78 -25.26 9.53
C TRP A 75 -8.94 -24.43 8.56
N MET A 76 -7.61 -24.39 8.74
CA MET A 76 -6.71 -23.66 7.84
C MET A 76 -6.83 -24.17 6.41
N TYR A 77 -6.79 -25.49 6.20
CA TYR A 77 -6.87 -26.07 4.86
C TYR A 77 -8.22 -25.84 4.19
N THR A 78 -9.31 -25.95 4.94
CA THR A 78 -10.67 -25.76 4.40
C THR A 78 -11.03 -24.30 4.14
N ASN A 79 -10.45 -23.36 4.90
CA ASN A 79 -10.79 -21.94 4.83
C ASN A 79 -9.78 -21.08 4.05
N ILE A 80 -8.60 -21.59 3.67
CA ILE A 80 -7.58 -20.78 3.00
C ILE A 80 -8.11 -20.05 1.75
N THR A 81 -8.80 -20.77 0.87
CA THR A 81 -9.38 -20.20 -0.36
C THR A 81 -10.56 -19.29 -0.03
N HIS A 82 -11.41 -19.68 0.92
CA HIS A 82 -12.57 -18.89 1.33
C HIS A 82 -12.13 -17.52 1.89
N ASN A 83 -11.13 -17.52 2.77
CA ASN A 83 -10.57 -16.31 3.37
C ASN A 83 -9.89 -15.42 2.33
N PHE A 84 -9.18 -16.01 1.37
CA PHE A 84 -8.53 -15.27 0.29
C PHE A 84 -9.56 -14.59 -0.63
N VAL A 85 -10.55 -15.35 -1.13
CA VAL A 85 -11.55 -14.85 -2.09
C VAL A 85 -12.52 -13.85 -1.44
N ASN A 86 -12.92 -14.08 -0.19
CA ASN A 86 -13.84 -13.18 0.52
C ASN A 86 -13.13 -12.04 1.24
N PHE A 87 -11.83 -11.84 1.01
CA PHE A 87 -11.13 -10.69 1.54
C PHE A 87 -11.74 -9.41 0.91
N PRO A 88 -12.42 -8.55 1.70
CA PRO A 88 -13.25 -7.47 1.15
C PRO A 88 -12.60 -6.57 0.09
N PRO A 89 -11.31 -6.16 0.22
CA PRO A 89 -10.71 -5.29 -0.78
C PRO A 89 -10.32 -6.02 -2.08
N LEU A 90 -10.15 -7.36 -2.07
CA LEU A 90 -9.65 -8.09 -3.25
C LEU A 90 -10.62 -7.98 -4.43
N GLY A 91 -11.89 -8.31 -4.22
CA GLY A 91 -12.90 -8.29 -5.29
C GLY A 91 -13.12 -6.89 -5.87
N TYR A 92 -13.18 -5.87 -5.00
CA TYR A 92 -13.38 -4.49 -5.43
C TYR A 92 -12.22 -3.98 -6.29
N VAL A 93 -10.97 -4.20 -5.84
CA VAL A 93 -9.78 -3.76 -6.57
C VAL A 93 -9.70 -4.43 -7.93
N LEU A 94 -9.93 -5.74 -8.03
CA LEU A 94 -9.88 -6.46 -9.32
C LEU A 94 -10.91 -5.92 -10.32
N ALA A 95 -12.15 -5.68 -9.88
CA ALA A 95 -13.20 -5.12 -10.74
C ALA A 95 -12.83 -3.71 -11.24
N VAL A 96 -12.32 -2.86 -10.35
CA VAL A 96 -11.89 -1.49 -10.70
C VAL A 96 -10.67 -1.50 -11.64
N MET A 97 -9.71 -2.40 -11.42
CA MET A 97 -8.52 -2.54 -12.26
C MET A 97 -8.84 -2.94 -13.69
N ILE A 98 -9.91 -3.71 -13.94
CA ILE A 98 -10.37 -4.02 -15.31
C ILE A 98 -10.79 -2.73 -16.03
N GLY A 99 -11.58 -1.88 -15.37
CA GLY A 99 -12.02 -0.60 -15.95
C GLY A 99 -10.84 0.35 -16.20
N ILE A 100 -9.94 0.46 -15.24
CA ILE A 100 -8.72 1.27 -15.36
C ILE A 100 -7.83 0.75 -16.50
N GLY A 101 -7.64 -0.58 -16.60
CA GLY A 101 -6.84 -1.19 -17.65
C GLY A 101 -7.37 -0.92 -19.06
N VAL A 102 -8.70 -0.89 -19.26
CA VAL A 102 -9.31 -0.51 -20.54
C VAL A 102 -9.12 0.98 -20.84
N ALA A 103 -9.35 1.85 -19.84
CA ALA A 103 -9.16 3.30 -20.00
C ALA A 103 -7.69 3.66 -20.28
N GLU A 104 -6.76 2.99 -19.64
CA GLU A 104 -5.33 3.18 -19.85
C GLU A 104 -4.86 2.59 -21.18
N GLY A 105 -5.25 1.34 -21.48
CA GLY A 105 -4.88 0.66 -22.73
C GLY A 105 -5.41 1.34 -24.00
N SER A 106 -6.54 2.06 -23.91
CA SER A 106 -7.06 2.90 -25.00
C SER A 106 -6.41 4.28 -25.09
N GLY A 107 -5.57 4.66 -24.12
CA GLY A 107 -4.92 5.96 -24.07
C GLY A 107 -5.81 7.10 -23.59
N LEU A 108 -6.98 6.80 -22.98
CA LEU A 108 -7.94 7.80 -22.51
C LEU A 108 -7.30 8.73 -21.46
N PHE A 109 -6.66 8.18 -20.43
CA PHE A 109 -6.04 8.99 -19.37
C PHE A 109 -4.91 9.88 -19.89
N SER A 110 -4.04 9.33 -20.74
CA SER A 110 -2.97 10.08 -21.41
C SER A 110 -3.53 11.27 -22.21
N SER A 111 -4.58 11.03 -22.99
CA SER A 111 -5.24 12.05 -23.80
C SER A 111 -5.94 13.11 -22.95
N MET A 112 -6.63 12.71 -21.88
CA MET A 112 -7.29 13.62 -20.95
C MET A 112 -6.29 14.54 -20.23
N ILE A 113 -5.19 13.99 -19.70
CA ILE A 113 -4.15 14.77 -19.03
C ILE A 113 -3.52 15.77 -20.01
N ARG A 114 -3.17 15.33 -21.22
CA ARG A 114 -2.63 16.22 -22.27
C ARG A 114 -3.62 17.33 -22.63
N ALA A 115 -4.88 16.98 -22.88
CA ALA A 115 -5.90 17.95 -23.23
C ALA A 115 -6.13 18.96 -22.10
N LEU A 116 -6.15 18.52 -20.85
CA LEU A 116 -6.33 19.38 -19.68
C LEU A 116 -5.20 20.41 -19.56
N VAL A 117 -3.95 19.99 -19.76
CA VAL A 117 -2.77 20.84 -19.61
C VAL A 117 -2.56 21.76 -20.81
N LEU A 118 -2.67 21.24 -22.05
CA LEU A 118 -2.41 22.01 -23.27
C LEU A 118 -3.49 23.07 -23.56
N ASN A 119 -4.73 22.84 -23.12
CA ASN A 119 -5.82 23.80 -23.30
C ASN A 119 -5.97 24.78 -22.12
N ALA A 120 -5.09 24.70 -21.12
CA ALA A 120 -5.17 25.56 -19.95
C ALA A 120 -4.85 27.03 -20.31
N PRO A 121 -5.64 28.01 -19.85
CA PRO A 121 -5.34 29.42 -20.08
C PRO A 121 -4.10 29.82 -19.29
N LYS A 122 -3.25 30.71 -19.86
CA LYS A 122 -1.95 31.11 -19.29
C LYS A 122 -1.96 31.47 -17.80
N LYS A 123 -3.03 32.10 -17.33
CA LYS A 123 -3.20 32.51 -15.91
C LYS A 123 -3.46 31.34 -14.95
N LEU A 124 -3.97 30.20 -15.44
CA LEU A 124 -4.34 29.04 -14.64
C LEU A 124 -3.42 27.82 -14.86
N ILE A 125 -2.36 27.94 -15.68
CA ILE A 125 -1.49 26.81 -16.01
C ILE A 125 -0.94 26.15 -14.73
N THR A 126 -0.42 26.94 -13.77
CA THR A 126 0.11 26.39 -12.52
C THR A 126 -0.93 25.58 -11.74
N GLY A 127 -2.14 26.14 -11.59
CA GLY A 127 -3.24 25.43 -10.91
C GLY A 127 -3.70 24.19 -11.68
N THR A 128 -3.71 24.26 -13.01
CA THR A 128 -4.11 23.15 -13.87
C THR A 128 -3.12 21.99 -13.80
N ILE A 129 -1.81 22.26 -13.73
CA ILE A 129 -0.79 21.21 -13.56
C ILE A 129 -0.91 20.55 -12.19
N VAL A 130 -1.08 21.32 -11.12
CA VAL A 130 -1.28 20.75 -9.78
C VAL A 130 -2.54 19.88 -9.75
N PHE A 131 -3.63 20.38 -10.33
CA PHE A 131 -4.90 19.64 -10.43
C PHE A 131 -4.77 18.36 -11.26
N ALA A 132 -4.12 18.44 -12.42
CA ALA A 132 -3.81 17.29 -13.25
C ALA A 132 -2.94 16.28 -12.49
N GLY A 133 -2.02 16.74 -11.65
CA GLY A 133 -1.16 15.90 -10.80
C GLY A 133 -1.96 15.11 -9.78
N ILE A 134 -2.92 15.76 -9.12
CA ILE A 134 -3.82 15.09 -8.18
C ILE A 134 -4.65 14.03 -8.91
N ILE A 135 -5.31 14.37 -10.03
CA ILE A 135 -6.12 13.41 -10.79
C ILE A 135 -5.28 12.25 -11.33
N SER A 136 -4.01 12.50 -11.66
CA SER A 136 -3.14 11.50 -12.27
C SER A 136 -2.86 10.27 -11.40
N HIS A 137 -3.13 10.32 -10.09
CA HIS A 137 -3.06 9.14 -9.24
C HIS A 137 -4.03 8.01 -9.69
N LEU A 138 -5.11 8.37 -10.40
CA LEU A 138 -6.07 7.39 -10.95
C LEU A 138 -5.51 6.65 -12.17
N ALA A 139 -4.54 7.28 -12.84
CA ALA A 139 -3.93 6.81 -14.06
C ALA A 139 -2.49 6.33 -13.84
N SER A 140 -2.12 6.05 -12.57
CA SER A 140 -0.85 5.55 -12.01
C SER A 140 0.44 5.83 -12.80
N GLU A 141 0.59 5.34 -14.02
CA GLU A 141 1.76 5.52 -14.89
C GLU A 141 1.71 6.81 -15.73
N ALA A 142 0.54 7.18 -16.27
CA ALA A 142 0.40 8.31 -17.19
C ALA A 142 0.75 9.66 -16.54
N GLY A 143 0.48 9.81 -15.24
CA GLY A 143 0.85 11.00 -14.48
C GLY A 143 2.34 11.26 -14.48
N TYR A 144 3.13 10.27 -14.07
CA TYR A 144 4.59 10.42 -13.98
C TYR A 144 5.25 10.56 -15.35
N VAL A 145 4.81 9.76 -16.33
CA VAL A 145 5.46 9.72 -17.65
C VAL A 145 5.14 10.97 -18.49
N ILE A 146 3.96 11.56 -18.33
CA ILE A 146 3.49 12.63 -19.23
C ILE A 146 3.44 13.99 -18.53
N LEU A 147 2.89 14.05 -17.32
CA LEU A 147 2.63 15.35 -16.68
C LEU A 147 3.93 16.03 -16.23
N ILE A 148 4.89 15.28 -15.70
CA ILE A 148 6.16 15.82 -15.22
C ILE A 148 6.94 16.48 -16.38
N PRO A 149 7.17 15.81 -17.54
CA PRO A 149 7.83 16.46 -18.67
C PRO A 149 7.02 17.62 -19.27
N LEU A 150 5.70 17.50 -19.39
CA LEU A 150 4.86 18.59 -19.91
C LEU A 150 4.94 19.84 -19.04
N GLY A 151 4.94 19.67 -17.72
CA GLY A 151 5.11 20.79 -16.80
C GLY A 151 6.48 21.46 -16.94
N ALA A 152 7.54 20.67 -17.12
CA ALA A 152 8.86 21.24 -17.39
C ALA A 152 8.89 22.04 -18.71
N ILE A 153 8.29 21.53 -19.79
CA ILE A 153 8.29 22.18 -21.11
C ILE A 153 7.45 23.47 -21.12
N ILE A 154 6.34 23.53 -20.40
CA ILE A 154 5.43 24.69 -20.42
C ILE A 154 6.00 25.88 -19.63
N PHE A 155 6.84 25.60 -18.62
CA PHE A 155 7.43 26.61 -17.74
C PHE A 155 8.90 26.94 -18.05
N HIS A 156 9.54 26.18 -18.94
CA HIS A 156 10.85 26.53 -19.50
C HIS A 156 10.67 27.47 -20.71
#